data_AF-A0A1G1LRQ0-F1
#
_entry.id   AF-A0A1G1LRQ0-F1
#
_cell.length_a   1.000
_cell.length_b   1.000
_cell.length_c   1.000
_cell.angle_alpha   90.00
_cell.angle_beta   90.00
_cell.angle_gamma   90.00
#
_symmetry.space_group_name_H-M   'P 1'
#
loop_
_entity.id
_entity.type
_entity.pdbx_description
1 polymer ?
#
loop_
_entity_poly.entity_id
_entity_poly.type
_entity_poly.pdbx_seq_one_letter_code
_entity_poly.pdbx_strand_id
1 'polypeptide(L)' 'MAKECEICGKTQIPGNKYKRRGAIKRTGGAGAKIVGKTLRRFLPNLQKIRIKINGTVRRGLICTTCIKSGRVTKP' A
#
# COMPACT_ATOMS: atom_id res chain seq x y z
N MET A 1 -14.07 -4.38 -8.59
CA MET A 1 -12.66 -4.68 -8.94
C MET A 1 -11.82 -4.68 -7.67
N ALA A 2 -11.18 -5.81 -7.35
CA ALA A 2 -10.26 -5.86 -6.22
C ALA A 2 -9.03 -4.98 -6.51
N LYS A 3 -8.59 -4.18 -5.53
CA LYS A 3 -7.31 -3.45 -5.60
C LYS A 3 -6.18 -4.46 -5.35
N GLU A 4 -5.94 -5.29 -6.34
CA GLU A 4 -4.93 -6.34 -6.33
C GLU A 4 -3.94 -6.13 -7.47
N CYS A 5 -2.69 -6.54 -7.26
CA CYS A 5 -1.69 -6.59 -8.32
C CYS A 5 -1.81 -7.90 -9.09
N GLU A 6 -1.97 -7.81 -10.42
CA GLU A 6 -2.06 -9.00 -11.30
C GLU A 6 -0.81 -9.89 -11.30
N ILE A 7 0.34 -9.36 -10.89
CA ILE A 7 1.63 -10.08 -10.98
C ILE A 7 2.03 -10.71 -9.66
N CYS A 8 1.80 -10.01 -8.54
CA CYS A 8 2.27 -10.45 -7.23
C CYS A 8 1.16 -10.69 -6.21
N GLY A 9 -0.11 -10.52 -6.60
CA GLY A 9 -1.25 -10.73 -5.72
C GLY A 9 -1.32 -9.78 -4.52
N LYS A 10 -0.55 -8.68 -4.52
CA LYS A 10 -0.58 -7.73 -3.40
C LYS A 10 -1.97 -7.13 -3.26
N THR A 11 -2.61 -7.41 -2.13
CA THR A 11 -3.92 -6.91 -1.74
C THR A 11 -3.81 -5.87 -0.62
N GLN A 12 -4.97 -5.37 -0.20
CA GLN A 12 -5.08 -4.46 0.95
C GLN A 12 -4.73 -5.18 2.26
N ILE A 13 -4.00 -4.49 3.14
CA ILE A 13 -3.66 -5.00 4.47
C ILE A 13 -4.50 -4.27 5.51
N PRO A 14 -5.15 -4.97 6.46
CA PRO A 14 -5.87 -4.32 7.56
C PRO A 14 -4.90 -3.62 8.51
N GLY A 15 -5.36 -2.54 9.13
CA GLY A 15 -4.55 -1.81 10.10
C GLY A 15 -5.38 -0.94 11.03
N ASN A 16 -4.70 -0.37 12.03
CA ASN A 16 -5.31 0.55 12.98
C ASN A 16 -4.69 1.94 12.86
N LYS A 17 -5.52 2.99 12.96
CA LYS A 17 -5.08 4.36 13.17
C LYS A 17 -5.24 4.68 14.65
N TYR A 18 -4.15 5.02 15.31
CA TYR A 18 -4.14 5.44 16.70
C TYR A 18 -4.02 6.95 16.80
N LYS A 19 -4.93 7.58 17.53
CA LYS A 19 -4.82 8.99 17.91
C LYS A 19 -4.11 9.07 19.26
N ARG A 20 -2.97 9.78 19.30
CA ARG A 20 -2.22 10.04 20.53
C ARG A 20 -2.39 11.51 20.94
N ARG A 21 -2.47 11.79 22.24
CA ARG A 21 -2.52 13.13 22.83
C ARG A 21 -1.46 13.26 23.91
N GLY A 22 -0.86 14.44 24.01
CA GLY A 22 0.23 14.74 24.93
C GLY A 22 1.61 14.55 24.30
N ALA A 23 2.62 15.19 24.89
CA ALA A 23 4.00 15.07 24.45
C ALA A 23 4.60 13.70 24.82
N ILE A 24 5.49 13.19 23.96
CA ILE A 24 6.16 11.90 24.18
C ILE A 24 7.16 12.06 25.34
N LYS A 25 7.33 11.03 26.17
CA LYS A 25 8.27 11.09 27.32
C LYS A 25 9.69 11.45 26.90
N ARG A 26 10.18 10.87 25.79
CA ARG A 26 11.53 11.12 25.26
C ARG A 26 11.80 12.58 24.89
N THR A 27 10.75 13.39 24.66
CA THR A 27 10.88 14.82 24.35
C THR A 27 10.67 15.69 25.59
N GLY A 28 10.77 15.13 26.81
CA GLY A 28 10.58 15.85 28.07
C GLY A 28 9.12 16.03 28.50
N GLY A 29 8.17 15.37 27.82
CA GLY A 29 6.75 15.43 28.17
C GLY A 29 6.33 14.42 29.23
N ALA A 30 5.17 14.63 29.88
CA ALA A 30 4.61 13.68 30.86
C ALA A 30 4.24 12.30 30.26
N GLY A 31 4.04 12.24 28.94
CA GLY A 31 3.78 11.00 28.19
C GLY A 31 2.51 11.08 27.33
N ALA A 32 2.61 10.55 26.11
CA ALA A 32 1.51 10.54 25.16
C ALA A 32 0.56 9.36 25.43
N LYS A 33 -0.74 9.63 25.60
CA LYS A 33 -1.78 8.60 25.78
C LYS A 33 -2.53 8.33 24.47
N ILE A 34 -3.00 7.10 24.29
CA ILE A 34 -3.87 6.72 23.16
C ILE A 34 -5.31 7.11 23.53
N VAL A 35 -5.93 7.96 22.72
CA VAL A 35 -7.29 8.50 22.96
C VAL A 35 -8.33 7.93 22.00
N GLY A 36 -7.88 7.24 20.95
CA GLY A 36 -8.79 6.66 19.98
C GLY A 36 -8.10 5.66 19.08
N LYS A 37 -8.88 4.64 18.68
CA LYS A 37 -8.49 3.59 17.75
C LYS A 37 -9.57 3.47 16.69
N THR A 38 -9.19 3.64 15.43
CA THR A 38 -10.09 3.41 14.29
C THR A 38 -9.46 2.43 13.31
N LEU A 39 -10.29 1.64 12.63
CA LEU A 39 -9.85 0.74 11.59
C LEU A 39 -9.43 1.53 10.35
N ARG A 40 -8.38 1.08 9.68
CA ARG A 40 -7.93 1.60 8.38
C ARG A 40 -7.47 0.44 7.49
N ARG A 41 -7.40 0.70 6.19
CA ARG A 41 -6.88 -0.25 5.21
C ARG A 41 -5.66 0.36 4.53
N PHE A 42 -4.57 -0.39 4.45
CA PHE A 42 -3.38 -0.03 3.70
C PHE A 42 -3.54 -0.56 2.27
N LEU A 43 -3.67 0.35 1.31
CA LEU A 43 -3.78 -0.03 -0.08
C LEU A 43 -2.39 -0.09 -0.72
N PRO A 44 -2.09 -1.13 -1.52
CA PRO A 44 -0.88 -1.13 -2.33
C PRO A 44 -0.95 0.02 -3.33
N ASN A 45 0.21 0.63 -3.63
CA ASN A 45 0.31 1.61 -4.70
C ASN A 45 0.22 0.87 -6.04
N LEU A 46 -1.00 0.80 -6.57
CA LEU A 46 -1.32 0.16 -7.85
C LEU A 46 -1.44 1.21 -8.93
N GLN A 47 -0.83 0.94 -10.07
CA GLN A 47 -0.86 1.79 -11.25
C GLN A 47 -1.46 1.01 -12.41
N LYS A 48 -2.32 1.67 -13.19
CA LYS A 48 -2.88 1.10 -14.42
C LYS A 48 -1.88 1.32 -15.55
N ILE A 49 -1.23 0.26 -16.01
CA ILE A 49 -0.22 0.35 -17.08
C ILE A 49 -0.47 -0.69 -18.17
N ARG A 50 0.05 -0.43 -19.37
CA ARG A 50 0.10 -1.40 -20.48
C ARG A 50 1.24 -2.37 -20.24
N ILE A 51 0.95 -3.65 -20.38
CA ILE A 51 1.87 -4.75 -20.09
C ILE A 51 1.73 -5.84 -21.13
N LYS A 52 2.86 -6.46 -21.47
CA LYS A 52 2.88 -7.65 -22.32
C LYS A 52 2.83 -8.88 -21.42
N ILE A 53 1.72 -9.62 -21.48
CA ILE A 53 1.57 -10.91 -20.78
C ILE A 53 1.31 -11.96 -21.84
N ASN A 54 2.16 -12.99 -21.90
CA ASN A 54 2.06 -14.11 -22.84
C ASN A 54 1.94 -13.68 -24.31
N GLY A 55 2.68 -12.65 -24.72
CA GLY A 55 2.68 -12.14 -26.09
C GLY A 55 1.63 -11.08 -26.41
N THR A 56 0.55 -10.99 -25.62
CA THR A 56 -0.54 -10.02 -25.83
C THR A 56 -0.33 -8.77 -24.98
N VAL A 57 -0.56 -7.58 -25.55
CA VAL A 57 -0.53 -6.32 -24.80
C VAL A 57 -1.91 -6.08 -24.18
N ARG A 58 -1.97 -6.00 -22.85
CA ARG A 58 -3.18 -5.66 -22.10
C ARG A 58 -2.93 -4.55 -21.09
N ARG A 59 -3.99 -3.91 -20.59
CA ARG A 59 -3.89 -2.98 -19.46
C ARG A 59 -4.16 -3.75 -18.18
N GLY A 60 -3.29 -3.62 -17.20
CA GLY A 60 -3.44 -4.28 -15.91
C GLY A 60 -3.13 -3.38 -14.71
N LEU A 61 -3.66 -3.76 -13.54
CA LEU A 61 -3.35 -3.11 -12.27
C LEU A 61 -2.09 -3.74 -11.66
N ILE A 62 -1.04 -2.93 -11.54
CA ILE A 62 0.26 -3.42 -11.10
C ILE A 62 0.84 -2.58 -9.98
N CYS A 63 1.45 -3.29 -9.02
CA CYS A 63 2.14 -2.70 -7.91
C CYS A 63 3.39 -1.92 -8.36
N THR A 64 3.61 -0.72 -7.83
CA THR A 64 4.80 0.07 -8.17
C THR A 64 6.11 -0.64 -7.88
N THR A 65 6.16 -1.52 -6.86
CA THR A 65 7.35 -2.34 -6.60
C THR A 65 7.64 -3.33 -7.73
N CYS A 66 6.58 -3.89 -8.34
CA CYS A 66 6.67 -4.81 -9.47
C CYS A 66 7.22 -4.09 -10.70
N ILE A 67 6.70 -2.89 -10.96
CA ILE A 67 7.15 -2.00 -12.04
C ILE A 67 8.63 -1.64 -11.84
N LYS A 68 9.01 -1.25 -10.61
CA LYS A 68 10.38 -0.89 -10.28
C LYS A 68 11.35 -2.07 -10.43
N SER A 69 10.91 -3.28 -10.07
CA SER A 69 11.74 -4.48 -10.13
C SER A 69 11.92 -5.06 -11.54
N GLY A 70 11.36 -4.45 -12.59
CA GLY A 70 11.49 -4.96 -13.97
C GLY A 70 10.75 -6.27 -14.23
N ARG A 71 9.91 -6.75 -13.29
CA ARG A 71 9.09 -7.96 -13.45
C ARG A 71 7.98 -7.82 -14.50
N VAL A 72 7.94 -6.69 -15.20
CA VAL A 72 6.90 -6.35 -16.14
C VAL A 72 7.50 -5.74 -17.38
N THR A 73 7.21 -6.36 -18.53
CA THR A 73 7.58 -5.82 -19.83
C THR A 73 6.57 -4.74 -20.21
N LYS A 74 7.03 -3.48 -20.19
CA LYS A 74 6.31 -2.38 -20.83
C LYS A 74 6.53 -2.52 -22.34
N PRO A 75 5.47 -2.51 -23.17
CA PRO A 75 5.63 -2.40 -24.62
C PRO A 75 6.21 -1.05 -25.01
#